data_AF-A0AAD9P3P9-F1
#
_entry.id   AF-A0AAD9P3P9-F1
#
_cell.length_a   1.000
_cell.length_b   1.000
_cell.length_c   1.000
_cell.angle_alpha   90.00
_cell.angle_beta   90.00
_cell.angle_gamma   90.00
#
_symmetry.space_group_name_H-M   'P 1'
#
loop_
_entity.id
_entity.type
_entity.pdbx_description
1 polymer ?
#
loop_
_entity_poly.entity_id
_entity_poly.type
_entity_poly.pdbx_seq_one_letter_code
_entity_poly.pdbx_strand_id
1 'polypeptide(L)'
;MLKALGFKKDIPEEQRDKYKELKCACGKWQSDVDALRTVSEELRTAYETHKGDCALGRYEALKVMIKEARSRYQKVTEKKGPEVTPGSRGKLGGLLQGLKAFAAQSSDTAEEEGTIANMSRKEMTAELDRLKELLDKTKRACRLLKDTFDKLDNDYENSKRQLPHQRYYTMKDMVKVVIRTKTRSI
;
A
#
# COMPACT_ATOMS: atom_id res chain seq x y z
N MET A 1 16.98 24.63 47.79
CA MET A 1 16.16 24.13 46.66
C MET A 1 17.09 23.69 45.53
N LEU A 2 17.54 22.43 45.57
CA LEU A 2 18.33 21.84 44.48
C LEU A 2 17.37 21.48 43.34
N LYS A 3 17.39 22.26 42.26
CA LYS A 3 16.82 21.83 40.98
C LYS A 3 17.55 20.54 40.63
N ALA A 4 16.87 19.41 40.74
CA ALA A 4 17.34 18.14 40.21
C ALA A 4 17.66 18.40 38.73
N LEU A 5 18.95 18.45 38.41
CA LEU A 5 19.45 18.48 37.04
C LEU A 5 19.06 17.14 36.44
N GLY A 6 17.82 17.08 35.94
CA GLY A 6 17.30 15.96 35.20
C GLY A 6 18.11 15.86 33.93
N PHE A 7 19.22 15.13 33.99
CA PHE A 7 19.90 14.60 32.83
C PHE A 7 18.84 13.78 32.08
N LYS A 8 18.15 14.40 31.13
CA LYS A 8 17.39 13.70 30.11
C LYS A 8 18.42 12.82 29.45
N LYS A 9 18.45 11.55 29.83
CA LYS A 9 19.47 10.67 29.29
C LYS A 9 19.16 10.52 27.81
N ASP A 10 20.01 11.09 26.97
CA ASP A 10 19.81 11.13 25.52
C ASP A 10 19.43 9.76 24.98
N ILE A 11 18.47 9.77 24.05
CA ILE A 11 18.10 8.59 23.29
C ILE A 11 19.32 8.20 22.44
N PRO A 12 19.76 6.93 22.45
CA PRO A 12 20.83 6.47 21.58
C PRO A 12 20.51 6.76 20.10
N GLU A 13 21.51 7.21 19.34
CA GLU A 13 21.35 7.52 17.91
C GLU A 13 20.77 6.34 17.11
N GLU A 14 21.24 5.13 17.41
CA GLU A 14 20.74 3.87 16.82
C GLU A 14 19.22 3.70 16.99
N GLN A 15 18.64 4.10 18.12
CA GLN A 15 17.19 4.00 18.33
C GLN A 15 16.42 5.03 17.48
N ARG A 16 16.99 6.22 17.28
CA ARG A 16 16.39 7.25 16.42
C ARG A 16 16.39 6.81 14.96
N ASP A 17 17.50 6.26 14.49
CA ASP A 17 17.62 5.77 13.12
C ASP A 17 16.66 4.62 12.85
N LYS A 18 16.58 3.66 13.78
CA LYS A 18 15.63 2.56 13.71
C LYS A 18 14.18 3.02 13.72
N TYR A 19 13.85 4.05 14.50
CA TYR A 19 12.51 4.64 14.51
C TYR A 19 12.17 5.25 13.15
N LYS A 20 13.07 6.06 12.58
CA LYS A 20 12.90 6.65 11.26
C LYS A 20 12.73 5.59 10.16
N GLU A 21 13.57 4.56 10.20
CA GLU A 21 13.51 3.43 9.25
C GLU A 21 12.14 2.72 9.33
N LEU A 22 11.72 2.32 10.54
CA LEU A 22 10.45 1.64 10.74
C LEU A 22 9.26 2.51 10.36
N LYS A 23 9.28 3.80 10.70
CA LYS A 23 8.21 4.75 10.35
C LYS A 23 8.11 4.92 8.84
N CYS A 24 9.24 5.10 8.16
CA CYS A 24 9.31 5.14 6.69
C CYS A 24 8.78 3.86 6.05
N ALA A 25 9.21 2.69 6.56
CA ALA A 25 8.72 1.40 6.10
C ALA A 25 7.20 1.26 6.29
N CYS A 26 6.67 1.60 7.46
CA CYS A 26 5.23 1.63 7.72
C CYS A 26 4.49 2.51 6.72
N GLY A 27 4.97 3.74 6.48
CA GLY A 27 4.37 4.66 5.51
C GLY A 27 4.31 4.07 4.10
N LYS A 28 5.40 3.42 3.65
CA LYS A 28 5.45 2.75 2.35
C LYS A 28 4.44 1.60 2.25
N TRP A 29 4.42 0.71 3.23
CA TRP A 29 3.48 -0.43 3.22
C TRP A 29 2.03 0.02 3.36
N GLN A 30 1.77 1.09 4.12
CA GLN A 30 0.44 1.67 4.27
C GLN A 30 -0.03 2.25 2.93
N SER A 31 0.84 2.99 2.24
CA SER A 31 0.55 3.50 0.90
C SER A 31 0.24 2.39 -0.10
N ASP A 32 0.99 1.28 -0.07
CA ASP A 32 0.72 0.10 -0.91
C ASP A 32 -0.66 -0.52 -0.59
N VAL A 33 -0.99 -0.69 0.69
CA VAL A 33 -2.30 -1.21 1.11
C VAL A 33 -3.44 -0.31 0.66
N ASP A 34 -3.29 1.00 0.82
CA ASP A 34 -4.32 1.97 0.44
C ASP A 34 -4.49 2.02 -1.08
N ALA A 35 -3.40 1.92 -1.86
CA ALA A 35 -3.48 1.80 -3.31
C ALA A 35 -4.26 0.53 -3.74
N LEU A 36 -3.99 -0.62 -3.13
CA LEU A 36 -4.71 -1.87 -3.42
C LEU A 36 -6.18 -1.81 -2.98
N ARG A 37 -6.48 -1.16 -1.85
CA ARG A 37 -7.86 -0.92 -1.40
C ARG A 37 -8.63 -0.04 -2.38
N THR A 38 -8.01 1.01 -2.90
CA THR A 38 -8.62 1.86 -3.94
C THR A 38 -9.03 1.03 -5.15
N VAL A 39 -8.15 0.15 -5.66
CA VAL A 39 -8.49 -0.75 -6.78
C VAL A 39 -9.66 -1.66 -6.43
N SER A 40 -9.69 -2.21 -5.21
CA SER A 40 -10.79 -3.05 -4.75
C SER A 40 -12.13 -2.29 -4.64
N GLU A 41 -12.09 -1.02 -4.23
CA GLU A 41 -13.30 -0.21 -4.04
C GLU A 41 -13.86 0.32 -5.36
N GLU A 42 -12.98 0.65 -6.31
CA GLU A 42 -13.36 0.94 -7.69
C GLU A 42 -14.03 -0.28 -8.33
N LEU A 43 -13.46 -1.47 -8.13
CA LEU A 43 -14.05 -2.73 -8.60
C LEU A 43 -15.43 -2.98 -7.96
N ARG A 44 -15.58 -2.70 -6.65
CA ARG A 44 -16.88 -2.78 -5.95
C ARG A 44 -17.90 -1.83 -6.56
N THR A 45 -17.51 -0.56 -6.74
CA THR A 45 -18.39 0.48 -7.27
C THR A 45 -18.87 0.13 -8.66
N ALA A 46 -17.95 -0.28 -9.55
CA ALA A 46 -18.30 -0.72 -10.90
C ALA A 46 -19.23 -1.95 -10.87
N TYR A 47 -18.97 -2.92 -9.99
CA TYR A 47 -19.81 -4.11 -9.88
C TYR A 47 -21.25 -3.78 -9.43
N GLU A 48 -21.43 -2.89 -8.45
CA GLU A 48 -22.78 -2.52 -7.99
C GLU A 48 -23.53 -1.67 -9.03
N THR A 49 -22.84 -0.78 -9.76
CA THR A 49 -23.43 0.01 -10.84
C THR A 49 -24.03 -0.86 -11.94
N HIS A 50 -23.35 -1.94 -12.33
CA HIS A 50 -23.78 -2.83 -13.42
C HIS A 50 -24.73 -3.95 -12.99
N LYS A 51 -25.12 -4.03 -11.72
CA LYS A 51 -25.94 -5.13 -11.20
C LYS A 51 -27.34 -5.21 -11.84
N GLY A 52 -27.88 -4.06 -12.25
CA GLY A 52 -29.19 -3.90 -12.88
C GLY A 52 -29.21 -4.16 -14.40
N ASP A 53 -28.06 -4.32 -15.05
CA ASP A 53 -28.00 -4.49 -16.50
C ASP A 53 -28.48 -5.87 -16.97
N CYS A 54 -28.80 -5.96 -18.27
CA CYS A 54 -29.11 -7.22 -18.92
C CYS A 54 -27.92 -8.20 -18.84
N ALA A 55 -28.19 -9.50 -18.91
CA ALA A 55 -27.18 -10.55 -18.62
C ALA A 55 -25.91 -10.43 -19.47
N LEU A 56 -26.05 -10.10 -20.77
CA LEU A 56 -24.92 -9.91 -21.67
C LEU A 56 -24.09 -8.67 -21.32
N GLY A 57 -24.75 -7.55 -20.99
CA GLY A 57 -24.09 -6.32 -20.55
C GLY A 57 -23.25 -6.54 -19.29
N ARG A 58 -23.79 -7.29 -18.31
CA ARG A 58 -23.04 -7.65 -17.09
C ARG A 58 -21.79 -8.48 -17.36
N TYR A 59 -21.86 -9.40 -18.32
CA TYR A 59 -20.72 -10.23 -18.67
C TYR A 59 -19.57 -9.40 -19.27
N GLU A 60 -19.87 -8.52 -20.22
CA GLU A 60 -18.86 -7.64 -20.81
C GLU A 60 -18.31 -6.63 -19.79
N ALA A 61 -19.19 -6.06 -18.95
CA ALA A 61 -18.79 -5.18 -17.87
C ALA A 61 -17.81 -5.88 -16.90
N LEU A 62 -18.10 -7.13 -16.49
CA LEU A 62 -17.19 -7.90 -15.62
C LEU A 62 -15.81 -8.11 -16.26
N LYS A 63 -15.75 -8.37 -17.57
CA LYS A 63 -14.47 -8.53 -18.28
C LYS A 63 -13.66 -7.23 -18.25
N VAL A 64 -14.29 -6.10 -18.53
CA VAL A 64 -13.64 -4.78 -18.52
C VAL A 64 -13.13 -4.47 -17.11
N MET A 65 -13.99 -4.60 -16.10
CA MET A 65 -13.64 -4.39 -14.69
C MET A 65 -12.42 -5.22 -14.25
N ILE A 66 -12.40 -6.52 -14.55
CA ILE A 66 -11.28 -7.39 -14.16
C ILE A 66 -9.99 -6.98 -14.90
N LYS A 67 -10.05 -6.64 -16.19
CA LYS A 67 -8.88 -6.18 -16.96
C LYS A 67 -8.32 -4.87 -16.42
N GLU A 68 -9.19 -3.91 -16.09
CA GLU A 68 -8.78 -2.63 -15.51
C GLU A 68 -8.16 -2.81 -14.12
N ALA A 69 -8.78 -3.63 -13.26
CA ALA A 69 -8.25 -3.95 -11.94
C ALA A 69 -6.86 -4.59 -12.04
N ARG A 70 -6.66 -5.54 -12.96
CA ARG A 70 -5.35 -6.15 -13.25
C ARG A 70 -4.32 -5.11 -13.70
N SER A 71 -4.67 -4.24 -14.63
CA SER A 71 -3.74 -3.20 -15.12
C SER A 71 -3.35 -2.22 -14.01
N ARG A 72 -4.29 -1.81 -13.15
CA ARG A 72 -4.00 -0.94 -12.00
C ARG A 72 -3.13 -1.66 -10.96
N TYR A 73 -3.45 -2.92 -10.67
CA TYR A 73 -2.65 -3.77 -9.79
C TYR A 73 -1.20 -3.89 -10.28
N GLN A 74 -0.99 -4.19 -11.56
CA GLN A 74 0.34 -4.25 -12.18
C GLN A 74 1.10 -2.93 -11.99
N LYS A 75 0.45 -1.77 -12.20
CA LYS A 75 1.10 -0.46 -11.97
C LYS A 75 1.50 -0.25 -10.50
N VAL A 76 0.72 -0.74 -9.53
CA VAL A 76 1.08 -0.67 -8.10
C VAL A 76 2.28 -1.55 -7.80
N THR A 77 2.38 -2.73 -8.40
CA THR A 77 3.50 -3.65 -8.20
C THR A 77 4.77 -3.24 -8.96
N GLU A 78 4.63 -2.69 -10.17
CA GLU A 78 5.73 -2.28 -11.05
C GLU A 78 6.42 -0.99 -10.61
N LYS A 79 5.71 -0.07 -9.93
CA LYS A 79 6.31 1.13 -9.32
C LYS A 79 7.43 0.83 -8.32
N LYS A 80 7.67 -0.44 -7.98
CA LYS A 80 8.82 -0.89 -7.17
C LYS A 80 10.11 -1.16 -7.96
N GLY A 81 10.15 -0.95 -9.29
CA GLY A 81 11.39 -0.90 -10.09
C GLY A 81 11.50 0.41 -10.89
N PRO A 82 12.69 1.03 -11.05
CA PRO A 82 14.00 0.41 -11.10
C PRO A 82 14.79 0.60 -9.80
N GLU A 83 15.41 -0.47 -9.33
CA GLU A 83 16.62 -0.39 -8.52
C GLU A 83 17.56 0.56 -9.27
N VAL A 84 17.88 1.72 -8.66
CA VAL A 84 18.76 2.71 -9.27
C VAL A 84 20.13 2.04 -9.43
N THR A 85 20.37 1.48 -10.61
CA THR A 85 21.71 1.16 -11.05
C THR A 85 22.37 2.51 -11.31
N PRO A 86 23.44 2.88 -10.58
CA PRO A 86 24.11 4.16 -10.77
C PRO A 86 24.85 4.12 -12.12
N GLY A 87 24.19 4.49 -13.21
CA GLY A 87 24.80 4.42 -14.53
C GLY A 87 24.15 5.21 -15.67
N SER A 88 22.85 5.50 -15.65
CA SER A 88 22.19 6.06 -16.84
C SER A 88 22.01 7.58 -16.76
N ARG A 89 23.05 8.29 -17.17
CA ARG A 89 23.11 9.74 -17.41
C ARG A 89 22.26 10.09 -18.64
N GLY A 90 21.04 10.62 -18.46
CA GLY A 90 20.34 11.23 -19.60
C GLY A 90 18.82 11.30 -19.52
N LYS A 91 18.27 12.24 -18.72
CA LYS A 91 17.02 12.96 -19.05
C LYS A 91 16.77 14.04 -17.98
N LEU A 92 16.93 15.32 -18.37
CA LEU A 92 16.73 16.50 -17.52
C LEU A 92 15.29 16.71 -17.01
N GLY A 93 14.32 15.89 -17.42
CA GLY A 93 12.90 16.04 -17.02
C GLY A 93 12.57 15.59 -15.59
N GLY A 94 13.43 14.82 -14.93
CA GLY A 94 13.17 14.28 -13.58
C GLY A 94 13.57 15.20 -12.43
N LEU A 95 14.42 16.20 -12.67
CA LEU A 95 15.03 17.00 -11.59
C LEU A 95 14.00 17.88 -10.86
N LEU A 96 13.08 18.50 -11.59
CA LEU A 96 12.03 19.37 -11.01
C LEU A 96 10.99 18.58 -10.20
N GLN A 97 10.67 17.35 -10.61
CA GLN A 97 9.78 16.48 -9.86
C GLN A 97 10.46 15.95 -8.59
N GLY A 98 11.77 15.67 -8.65
CA GLY A 98 12.58 15.35 -7.48
C GLY A 98 12.66 16.49 -6.47
N LEU A 99 12.82 17.74 -6.93
CA LEU A 99 12.89 18.91 -6.03
C LEU A 99 11.58 19.17 -5.28
N LYS A 100 10.42 18.94 -5.91
CA LYS A 100 9.11 19.08 -5.25
C LYS A 100 8.86 17.99 -4.20
N ALA A 101 9.28 16.75 -4.48
CA ALA A 101 9.23 15.66 -3.51
C ALA A 101 10.20 15.91 -2.33
N PHE A 102 11.38 16.45 -2.61
CA PHE A 102 12.39 16.76 -1.60
C PHE A 102 11.96 17.91 -0.67
N ALA A 103 11.35 18.97 -1.23
CA ALA A 103 10.83 20.08 -0.44
C ALA A 103 9.70 19.64 0.52
N ALA A 104 8.78 18.78 0.06
CA ALA A 104 7.74 18.20 0.92
C ALA A 104 8.33 17.29 2.01
N GLN A 105 9.45 16.63 1.74
CA GLN A 105 10.12 15.76 2.71
C GLN A 105 10.88 16.55 3.80
N SER A 106 11.27 17.81 3.51
CA SER A 106 12.06 18.64 4.44
C SER A 106 11.25 19.30 5.55
N SER A 107 9.93 19.46 5.40
CA SER A 107 9.05 19.96 6.47
C SER A 107 8.71 18.89 7.50
N ASP A 108 8.51 17.65 7.06
CA ASP A 108 8.12 16.54 7.94
C ASP A 108 9.27 16.13 8.86
N THR A 109 10.53 16.27 8.43
CA THR A 109 11.70 15.89 9.23
C THR A 109 11.91 16.79 10.44
N ALA A 110 11.61 18.09 10.36
CA ALA A 110 11.80 19.00 11.48
C ALA A 110 10.81 18.74 12.63
N GLU A 111 9.54 18.47 12.31
CA GLU A 111 8.52 18.10 13.29
C GLU A 111 8.80 16.71 13.90
N GLU A 112 9.31 15.79 13.09
CA GLU A 112 9.72 14.46 13.56
C GLU A 112 10.89 14.51 14.53
N GLU A 113 11.92 15.30 14.23
CA GLU A 113 13.06 15.52 15.15
C GLU A 113 12.60 16.15 16.46
N GLY A 114 11.69 17.13 16.41
CA GLY A 114 11.08 17.72 17.62
C GLY A 114 10.30 16.68 18.44
N THR A 115 9.60 15.76 17.78
CA THR A 115 8.87 14.67 18.44
C THR A 115 9.84 13.69 19.13
N ILE A 116 10.89 13.28 18.42
CA ILE A 116 11.92 12.36 18.92
C ILE A 116 12.66 12.97 20.12
N ALA A 117 13.03 14.25 20.05
CA ALA A 117 13.75 14.97 21.10
C ALA A 117 12.95 15.08 22.41
N ASN A 118 11.62 15.02 22.32
CA ASN A 118 10.73 15.12 23.47
C ASN A 118 10.37 13.77 24.11
N MET A 119 10.63 12.64 23.43
CA MET A 119 10.37 11.31 23.98
C MET A 119 11.42 10.91 25.02
N SER A 120 10.99 10.24 26.08
CA SER A 120 11.88 9.49 26.95
C SER A 120 12.32 8.18 26.28
N ARG A 121 13.40 7.56 26.77
CA ARG A 121 13.83 6.24 26.28
C ARG A 121 12.78 5.15 26.39
N LYS A 122 11.97 5.18 27.45
CA LYS A 122 10.90 4.20 27.67
C LYS A 122 9.81 4.38 26.61
N GLU A 123 9.43 5.62 26.33
CA GLU A 123 8.47 5.95 25.27
C GLU A 123 9.02 5.58 23.89
N MET A 124 10.29 5.89 23.60
CA MET A 124 10.95 5.50 22.35
C MET A 124 10.93 3.98 22.13
N THR A 125 11.23 3.19 23.18
CA THR A 125 11.20 1.73 23.09
C THR A 125 9.78 1.22 22.83
N ALA A 126 8.79 1.76 23.54
CA ALA A 126 7.39 1.39 23.35
C ALA A 126 6.88 1.75 21.94
N GLU A 127 7.26 2.92 21.41
CA GLU A 127 6.88 3.35 20.07
C GLU A 127 7.56 2.50 18.98
N LEU A 128 8.82 2.12 19.16
CA LEU A 128 9.49 1.18 18.27
C LEU A 128 8.75 -0.16 18.21
N ASP A 129 8.31 -0.69 19.35
CA ASP A 129 7.56 -1.95 19.39
C ASP A 129 6.17 -1.79 18.73
N ARG A 130 5.49 -0.67 18.97
CA ARG A 130 4.23 -0.32 18.28
C ARG A 130 4.41 -0.26 16.76
N LEU A 131 5.48 0.36 16.28
CA LEU A 131 5.79 0.47 14.85
C LEU A 131 6.11 -0.89 14.23
N LYS A 132 6.81 -1.79 14.93
CA LYS A 132 7.04 -3.16 14.44
C LYS A 132 5.73 -3.92 14.30
N GLU A 133 4.85 -3.84 15.30
CA GLU A 133 3.53 -4.49 15.24
C GLU A 133 2.69 -3.94 14.09
N LEU A 134 2.69 -2.62 13.90
CA LEU A 134 2.01 -1.96 12.80
C LEU A 134 2.57 -2.44 11.46
N LEU A 135 3.89 -2.43 11.31
CA LEU A 135 4.58 -2.89 10.10
C LEU A 135 4.18 -4.34 9.75
N ASP A 136 4.13 -5.23 10.74
CA ASP A 136 3.76 -6.62 10.54
C ASP A 136 2.28 -6.79 10.18
N LYS A 137 1.39 -5.98 10.76
CA LYS A 137 -0.04 -5.94 10.40
C LYS A 137 -0.21 -5.45 8.95
N THR A 138 0.45 -4.36 8.58
CA THR A 138 0.37 -3.78 7.24
C THR A 138 0.99 -4.68 6.17
N LYS A 139 2.13 -5.32 6.46
CA LYS A 139 2.72 -6.35 5.57
C LYS A 139 1.78 -7.54 5.35
N ARG A 140 1.11 -8.02 6.41
CA ARG A 140 0.12 -9.11 6.30
C ARG A 140 -1.07 -8.70 5.44
N ALA A 141 -1.61 -7.51 5.65
CA ALA A 141 -2.70 -6.98 4.84
C ALA A 141 -2.31 -6.80 3.37
N CYS A 142 -1.11 -6.27 3.10
CA CYS A 142 -0.61 -6.11 1.74
C CYS A 142 -0.44 -7.46 1.03
N ARG A 143 0.15 -8.47 1.70
CA ARG A 143 0.27 -9.84 1.15
C ARG A 143 -1.09 -10.44 0.83
N LEU A 144 -2.05 -10.37 1.76
CA LEU A 144 -3.40 -10.88 1.54
C LEU A 144 -4.07 -10.25 0.30
N LEU A 145 -3.97 -8.93 0.16
CA LEU A 145 -4.53 -8.23 -1.00
C LEU A 145 -3.82 -8.63 -2.30
N LYS A 146 -2.49 -8.72 -2.29
CA LYS A 146 -1.70 -9.17 -3.44
C LYS A 146 -2.08 -10.58 -3.86
N ASP A 147 -2.09 -11.53 -2.93
CA ASP A 147 -2.47 -12.92 -3.20
C ASP A 147 -3.89 -13.00 -3.80
N THR A 148 -4.79 -12.14 -3.35
CA THR A 148 -6.16 -12.03 -3.88
C THR A 148 -6.17 -11.52 -5.32
N PHE A 149 -5.36 -10.51 -5.66
CA PHE A 149 -5.25 -9.98 -7.02
C PHE A 149 -4.49 -10.93 -7.96
N ASP A 150 -3.44 -11.60 -7.49
CA ASP A 150 -2.72 -12.62 -8.25
C ASP A 150 -3.65 -13.79 -8.57
N LYS A 151 -4.49 -14.20 -7.61
CA LYS A 151 -5.52 -15.22 -7.83
C LYS A 151 -6.58 -14.74 -8.82
N LEU A 152 -7.07 -13.49 -8.70
CA LEU A 152 -8.00 -12.90 -9.66
C LEU A 152 -7.44 -12.95 -11.10
N ASP A 153 -6.16 -12.63 -11.28
CA ASP A 153 -5.49 -12.69 -12.57
C ASP A 153 -5.48 -14.12 -13.12
N ASN A 154 -4.94 -15.06 -12.35
CA ASN A 154 -4.84 -16.47 -12.74
C ASN A 154 -6.21 -17.09 -13.04
N ASP A 155 -7.19 -16.89 -12.18
CA ASP A 155 -8.54 -17.43 -12.35
C ASP A 155 -9.24 -16.80 -13.57
N TYR A 156 -8.99 -15.51 -13.86
CA TYR A 156 -9.51 -14.87 -15.06
C TYR A 156 -8.94 -15.46 -16.34
N GLU A 157 -7.63 -15.69 -16.39
CA GLU A 157 -6.98 -16.34 -17.53
C GLU A 157 -7.48 -17.77 -17.73
N ASN A 158 -7.60 -18.53 -16.65
CA ASN A 158 -8.14 -19.90 -16.68
C ASN A 158 -9.60 -19.95 -17.13
N SER A 159 -10.42 -18.97 -16.73
CA SER A 159 -11.84 -18.89 -17.09
C SER A 159 -12.08 -18.78 -18.60
N LYS A 160 -11.09 -18.33 -19.39
CA LYS A 160 -11.20 -18.19 -20.85
C LYS A 160 -11.46 -19.51 -21.57
N ARG A 161 -11.14 -20.64 -20.95
CA ARG A 161 -11.37 -21.99 -21.50
C ARG A 161 -12.78 -22.52 -21.27
N GLN A 162 -13.57 -21.84 -20.43
CA GLN A 162 -14.91 -22.26 -20.05
C GLN A 162 -15.96 -21.76 -21.05
N LEU A 163 -17.13 -22.41 -21.06
CA LEU A 163 -18.29 -21.93 -21.81
C LEU A 163 -18.75 -20.57 -21.25
N PRO A 164 -19.34 -19.67 -22.09
CA PRO A 164 -19.69 -18.31 -21.68
C PRO A 164 -20.52 -18.21 -20.40
N HIS A 165 -21.50 -19.10 -20.22
CA HIS A 165 -22.36 -19.12 -19.03
C HIS A 165 -21.58 -19.49 -17.75
N GLN A 166 -20.70 -20.49 -17.80
CA GLN A 166 -19.84 -20.87 -16.67
C GLN A 166 -18.87 -19.75 -16.33
N ARG A 167 -18.22 -19.21 -17.36
CA ARG A 167 -17.26 -18.12 -17.25
C ARG A 167 -17.86 -16.90 -16.56
N TYR A 168 -19.11 -16.57 -16.87
CA TYR A 168 -19.82 -15.49 -16.19
C TYR A 168 -19.89 -15.71 -14.67
N TYR A 169 -20.30 -16.88 -14.22
CA TYR A 169 -20.39 -17.19 -12.79
C TYR A 169 -19.02 -17.16 -12.12
N THR A 170 -18.00 -17.73 -12.76
CA THR A 170 -16.63 -17.69 -12.25
C THR A 170 -16.13 -16.24 -12.11
N MET A 171 -16.30 -15.39 -13.12
CA MET A 171 -15.91 -13.96 -13.04
C MET A 171 -16.65 -13.21 -11.95
N LYS A 172 -17.96 -13.45 -11.81
CA LYS A 172 -18.76 -12.86 -10.75
C LYS A 172 -18.25 -13.26 -9.36
N ASP A 173 -17.91 -14.52 -9.16
CA ASP A 173 -17.42 -15.00 -7.86
C ASP A 173 -16.01 -14.50 -7.56
N MET A 174 -15.13 -14.43 -8.56
CA MET A 174 -13.82 -13.79 -8.43
C MET A 174 -13.94 -12.33 -7.94
N VAL A 175 -14.79 -11.53 -8.59
CA VAL A 175 -15.02 -10.13 -8.20
C VAL A 175 -15.57 -10.03 -6.78
N LYS A 176 -16.52 -10.90 -6.40
CA LYS A 176 -17.04 -10.94 -5.03
C LYS A 176 -15.96 -11.30 -4.00
N VAL A 177 -15.03 -12.20 -4.32
CA VAL A 177 -13.92 -12.56 -3.43
C VAL A 177 -13.04 -11.33 -3.17
N VAL A 178 -12.67 -10.59 -4.22
CA VAL A 178 -11.89 -9.34 -4.08
C VAL A 178 -12.62 -8.35 -3.19
N ILE A 179 -13.90 -8.07 -3.47
CA ILE A 179 -14.74 -7.12 -2.70
C ILE A 179 -14.89 -7.53 -1.23
N ARG A 180 -15.01 -8.83 -0.95
CA ARG A 180 -15.17 -9.38 0.40
C ARG A 180 -13.86 -9.44 1.18
N THR A 181 -12.71 -9.31 0.51
CA THR A 181 -11.39 -9.35 1.15
C THR A 181 -11.19 -8.08 1.96
N LYS A 182 -11.77 -8.10 3.17
CA LYS A 182 -11.59 -7.05 4.16
C LYS A 182 -10.24 -7.26 4.82
N THR A 183 -9.28 -6.41 4.52
CA THR A 183 -8.24 -6.12 5.50
C THR A 183 -8.93 -5.44 6.68
N ARG A 184 -8.95 -6.08 7.86
CA ARG A 184 -9.37 -5.39 9.10
C ARG A 184 -8.68 -4.03 9.13
N SER A 185 -9.42 -2.96 9.44
CA SER A 185 -8.85 -1.61 9.55
C SER A 185 -7.60 -1.71 10.42
N ILE A 186 -6.45 -1.38 9.82
CA ILE A 186 -5.15 -1.34 10.49
C ILE A 186 -5.10 -0.06 11.31
#